data_AF-A0A1S2XSK7-F1
#
_entry.id   AF-A0A1S2XSK7-F1
#
_cell.length_a   1.000
_cell.length_b   1.000
_cell.length_c   1.000
_cell.angle_alpha   90.00
_cell.angle_beta   90.00
_cell.angle_gamma   90.00
#
_symmetry.space_group_name_H-M   'P 1'
#
loop_
_entity.id
_entity.type
_entity.pdbx_description
1 polymer ?
#
loop_
_entity_poly.entity_id
_entity_poly.type
_entity_poly.pdbx_seq_one_letter_code
_entity_poly.pdbx_strand_id
1 'polypeptide(L)' 'MIDDNDLGFIANFLGAFIFVLVIAYHYVVADPKYEGN' A
#
# COMPACT_ATOMS: atom_id res chain seq x y z
N MET A 1 -23.59 6.68 10.08
CA MET A 1 -23.75 5.57 9.12
C MET A 1 -22.79 5.88 8.01
N ILE A 2 -21.81 5.02 7.75
CA ILE A 2 -20.99 5.16 6.53
C ILE A 2 -21.94 4.94 5.36
N ASP A 3 -21.99 5.91 4.45
CA ASP A 3 -22.74 5.78 3.22
C ASP A 3 -21.82 5.28 2.08
N ASP A 4 -22.40 5.04 0.91
CA ASP A 4 -21.65 4.50 -0.22
C ASP A 4 -20.53 5.45 -0.71
N ASN A 5 -20.67 6.75 -0.45
CA ASN A 5 -19.67 7.75 -0.80
C ASN A 5 -18.47 7.68 0.16
N ASP A 6 -18.73 7.60 1.47
CA ASP A 6 -17.70 7.39 2.49
C ASP A 6 -16.95 6.07 2.27
N LEU A 7 -17.70 5.00 1.95
CA LEU A 7 -17.12 3.68 1.67
C LEU A 7 -16.26 3.72 0.40
N GLY A 8 -16.73 4.38 -0.66
CA GLY A 8 -15.97 4.59 -1.88
C GLY A 8 -14.67 5.37 -1.65
N PHE A 9 -14.72 6.43 -0.85
CA PHE A 9 -13.53 7.21 -0.48
C PHE A 9 -12.51 6.36 0.28
N ILE A 10 -12.94 5.64 1.31
CA ILE A 10 -12.06 4.79 2.13
C ILE A 10 -11.46 3.66 1.28
N ALA A 11 -12.24 3.03 0.42
CA ALA A 11 -11.76 1.95 -0.45
C ALA A 11 -10.71 2.45 -1.45
N ASN A 12 -10.92 3.62 -2.07
CA ASN A 12 -9.94 4.21 -2.98
C ASN A 12 -8.65 4.62 -2.25
N PHE A 13 -8.78 5.27 -1.09
CA PHE A 13 -7.65 5.66 -0.26
C PHE A 13 -6.84 4.43 0.19
N LEU A 14 -7.52 3.40 0.71
CA LEU A 14 -6.89 2.17 1.17
C LEU A 14 -6.22 1.41 0.01
N GLY A 15 -6.87 1.34 -1.15
CA GLY A 15 -6.29 0.72 -2.35
C GLY A 15 -5.00 1.40 -2.79
N ALA A 16 -5.01 2.73 -2.90
CA ALA A 16 -3.81 3.50 -3.23
C ALA A 16 -2.72 3.36 -2.16
N PHE A 17 -3.11 3.40 -0.87
CA PHE A 17 -2.19 3.28 0.25
C PHE A 17 -1.47 1.92 0.26
N ILE A 18 -2.21 0.82 0.08
CA ILE A 18 -1.62 -0.52 -0.01
C ILE A 18 -0.68 -0.61 -1.22
N PHE A 19 -1.05 -0.04 -2.36
CA PHE A 19 -0.19 -0.05 -3.56
C PHE A 19 1.15 0.64 -3.31
N VAL A 20 1.13 1.81 -2.66
CA VAL A 20 2.36 2.53 -2.28
C VAL A 20 3.19 1.70 -1.30
N LEU A 21 2.57 1.04 -0.32
CA LEU A 21 3.27 0.17 0.62
C LEU A 21 3.94 -1.03 -0.06
N VAL A 22 3.27 -1.65 -1.03
CA VAL A 22 3.84 -2.76 -1.82
C VAL A 22 5.07 -2.30 -2.60
N ILE A 23 4.99 -1.11 -3.23
CA ILE A 23 6.14 -0.53 -3.95
C ILE A 23 7.29 -0.25 -2.99
N ALA A 24 7.00 0.35 -1.83
CA ALA A 24 8.01 0.63 -0.80
C ALA A 24 8.66 -0.66 -0.27
N TYR A 25 7.87 -1.72 -0.05
CA TYR A 25 8.39 -3.04 0.33
C TYR A 25 9.33 -3.61 -0.73
N HIS A 26 8.92 -3.58 -2.00
CA HIS A 26 9.80 -4.02 -3.10
C HIS A 26 11.06 -3.18 -3.19
N TYR A 27 10.99 -1.87 -2.96
CA TYR A 27 12.16 -1.00 -2.95
C TYR A 27 13.14 -1.35 -1.82
N VAL A 28 12.62 -1.63 -0.62
CA VAL A 28 13.43 -2.06 0.53
C VAL A 28 14.02 -3.45 0.32
N VAL A 29 13.25 -4.40 -0.22
CA VAL A 29 13.74 -5.77 -0.48
C VAL A 29 14.70 -5.82 -1.66
N ALA A 30 14.59 -4.91 -2.63
CA ALA A 30 15.54 -4.78 -3.72
C ALA A 30 16.87 -4.14 -3.29
N ASP A 31 16.96 -3.59 -2.08
CA ASP A 31 18.24 -3.13 -1.53
C ASP A 31 19.10 -4.37 -1.19
N PRO A 32 20.33 -4.47 -1.73
CA PRO A 32 21.27 -5.56 -1.47
C PRO A 32 21.58 -5.79 0.01
N LYS A 33 21.35 -4.78 0.86
CA LYS A 33 21.44 -4.89 2.31
C LYS A 33 20.43 -5.88 2.91
N TYR A 34 19.31 -6.11 2.23
CA TYR A 34 18.24 -7.02 2.62
C TYR A 34 18.06 -8.18 1.62
N GLU A 35 18.88 -8.27 0.57
CA GLU A 35 19.04 -9.51 -0.19
C GLU A 35 19.45 -10.60 0.81
N GLY A 36 18.56 -11.58 1.01
CA GLY A 36 18.68 -12.59 2.04
C GLY A 36 20.06 -13.24 2.04
N ASN A 37 20.71 -13.24 3.21
CA ASN A 37 21.93 -13.99 3.47
C ASN A 37 21.74 -15.49 3.24
#